data_AF-A0A1X0RAV2-F1
#
_entry.id   AF-A0A1X0RAV2-F1
#
_cell.length_a   1.000
_cell.length_b   1.000
_cell.length_c   1.000
_cell.angle_alpha   90.00
_cell.angle_beta   90.00
_cell.angle_gamma   90.00
#
_symmetry.space_group_name_H-M   'P 1'
#
loop_
_entity.id
_entity.type
_entity.pdbx_description
1 polymer ?
#
loop_
_entity_poly.entity_id
_entity_poly.type
_entity_poly.pdbx_seq_one_letter_code
_entity_poly.pdbx_strand_id
1 'polypeptide(L)'
;MSVMDKNGMKGHYIVIDNASIHKLKVIRRVIEERDYKCLYLPPYSPFLYSIEAFWSKLKVSVRKTPLNANNRLTDYICWSVGKVHLFVYFLV
;
A
#
# COMPACT_ATOMS: atom_id res chain seq x y z
N MET A 1 3.18 10.98 4.83
CA MET A 1 2.10 11.22 5.83
C MET A 1 1.29 12.48 5.58
N SER A 2 1.84 13.54 4.96
CA SER A 2 1.09 14.77 4.68
C SER A 2 -0.27 14.60 3.98
N VAL A 3 -0.39 13.61 3.10
CA VAL A 3 -1.68 13.26 2.47
C VAL A 3 -2.67 12.69 3.48
N MET A 4 -2.25 11.78 4.36
CA MET A 4 -3.09 11.22 5.41
C MET A 4 -3.47 12.28 6.45
N ASP A 5 -2.54 13.18 6.77
CA ASP A 5 -2.76 14.31 7.68
C ASP A 5 -3.88 15.21 7.15
N LYS A 6 -3.87 15.52 5.84
CA LYS A 6 -4.91 16.30 5.16
C LYS A 6 -6.28 15.61 5.13
N ASN A 7 -6.29 14.28 5.17
CA ASN A 7 -7.52 13.48 5.17
C ASN A 7 -8.03 13.15 6.59
N GLY A 8 -7.45 13.77 7.64
CA GLY A 8 -7.92 13.59 9.01
C GLY A 8 -7.71 12.19 9.60
N MET A 9 -6.76 11.41 9.06
CA MET A 9 -6.57 10.00 9.42
C MET A 9 -5.69 9.79 10.68
N LYS A 10 -5.55 10.80 11.54
CA LYS A 10 -4.79 10.66 12.78
C LYS A 10 -5.44 9.64 13.72
N GLY A 11 -4.64 8.98 14.55
CA GLY A 11 -5.06 7.91 15.45
C GLY A 11 -5.26 6.53 14.79
N HIS A 12 -5.22 6.45 13.44
CA HIS A 12 -5.31 5.19 12.72
C HIS A 12 -4.02 4.36 12.80
N TYR A 13 -4.18 3.06 12.55
CA TYR A 13 -3.08 2.12 12.46
C TYR A 13 -2.50 2.07 11.05
N ILE A 14 -1.18 2.28 10.96
CA ILE A 14 -0.39 1.96 9.78
C ILE A 14 0.08 0.51 9.93
N VAL A 15 -0.43 -0.34 9.03
CA VAL A 15 -0.02 -1.73 8.94
C VAL A 15 1.23 -1.83 8.08
N ILE A 16 2.30 -2.42 8.60
CA ILE A 16 3.60 -2.53 7.94
C ILE A 16 4.01 -3.99 7.84
N ASP A 17 4.64 -4.33 6.71
CA ASP A 17 5.25 -5.63 6.51
C ASP A 17 6.36 -5.93 7.54
N ASN A 18 6.59 -7.22 7.79
CA ASN A 18 7.51 -7.69 8.81
C ASN A 18 8.98 -7.73 8.35
N ALA A 19 9.31 -7.25 7.13
CA ALA A 19 10.68 -7.20 6.64
C ALA A 19 11.60 -6.44 7.62
N SER A 20 12.83 -6.92 7.74
CA SER A 20 13.84 -6.36 8.66
C SER A 20 14.08 -4.87 8.46
N ILE A 21 14.02 -4.40 7.20
CA ILE A 21 14.14 -2.99 6.83
C ILE A 21 13.06 -2.09 7.46
N HIS A 22 11.90 -2.65 7.81
CA HIS A 22 10.79 -1.91 8.42
C HIS A 22 10.86 -1.82 9.94
N LYS A 23 11.75 -2.60 10.57
CA LYS A 23 11.93 -2.65 12.04
C LYS A 23 12.92 -1.62 12.58
N LEU A 24 13.46 -0.75 11.71
CA LEU A 24 14.33 0.33 12.14
C LEU A 24 13.57 1.27 13.09
N LYS A 25 14.17 1.57 14.26
CA LYS A 25 13.56 2.42 15.30
C LYS A 25 13.09 3.78 14.76
N VAL A 26 13.79 4.31 13.75
CA VAL A 26 13.44 5.58 13.09
C VAL A 26 12.06 5.55 12.44
N ILE A 27 11.65 4.42 11.86
CA ILE A 27 10.38 4.28 11.15
C ILE A 27 9.22 4.42 12.14
N ARG A 28 9.27 3.64 13.23
CA ARG A 28 8.29 3.70 14.31
C ARG A 28 8.19 5.12 14.89
N ARG A 29 9.34 5.75 15.17
CA ARG A 29 9.38 7.10 15.73
C ARG A 29 8.66 8.12 14.84
N VAL A 30 8.94 8.13 13.54
CA VAL A 30 8.32 9.07 12.58
C VAL A 30 6.81 8.86 12.44
N ILE A 31 6.33 7.63 12.64
CA ILE A 31 4.90 7.29 12.64
C ILE A 31 4.22 7.83 13.90
N GLU A 32 4.78 7.51 15.07
CA GLU A 32 4.20 7.87 16.37
C GLU A 32 4.28 9.38 16.64
N GLU A 33 5.34 10.08 16.20
CA GLU A 33 5.47 11.56 16.27
C GLU A 33 4.34 12.30 15.56
N ARG A 34 3.69 11.67 14.58
CA ARG A 34 2.58 12.25 13.81
C ARG A 34 1.20 11.77 14.27
N ASP A 35 1.12 11.15 15.45
CA ASP A 35 -0.12 10.64 16.03
C ASP A 35 -0.75 9.47 15.23
N TYR A 36 0.10 8.61 14.66
CA TYR A 36 -0.32 7.34 14.06
C TYR A 36 0.19 6.17 14.89
N LYS A 37 -0.48 5.02 14.79
CA LYS A 37 -0.08 3.79 15.48
C LYS A 37 0.57 2.83 14.50
N CYS A 38 1.68 2.22 14.88
CA CYS A 38 2.39 1.25 14.03
C CYS A 38 1.99 -0.18 14.40
N LEU A 39 1.46 -0.94 13.43
CA LEU A 39 1.16 -2.37 13.56
C LEU A 39 2.04 -3.17 12.59
N TYR A 40 2.86 -4.06 13.12
CA TYR A 40 3.67 -4.96 12.30
C TYR A 40 2.92 -6.26 12.07
N LEU A 41 3.00 -6.78 10.85
CA LEU A 41 2.37 -8.05 10.52
C LEU A 41 3.12 -9.23 11.15
N PRO A 42 2.40 -10.28 11.60
CA PRO A 42 3.04 -11.53 11.98
C PRO A 42 3.89 -12.08 10.83
N PRO A 43 5.01 -12.78 11.14
CA PRO A 43 5.73 -13.54 10.13
C PRO A 43 4.79 -14.48 9.37
N TYR A 44 4.89 -14.50 8.04
CA TYR A 44 4.10 -15.38 7.17
C TYR A 44 2.58 -15.22 7.32
N SER A 45 2.08 -13.99 7.50
CA SER A 45 0.64 -13.69 7.53
C SER A 45 0.00 -13.97 6.17
N PRO A 46 -0.71 -15.10 5.97
CA PRO A 46 -1.30 -15.45 4.67
C PRO A 46 -2.57 -14.63 4.38
N PHE A 47 -3.03 -13.81 5.32
CA PHE A 47 -4.26 -13.01 5.24
C PHE A 47 -4.04 -11.58 4.73
N LEU A 48 -2.88 -11.28 4.13
CA LEU A 48 -2.54 -9.98 3.53
C LEU A 48 -3.21 -9.72 2.17
N TYR A 49 -4.47 -10.13 2.05
CA TYR A 49 -5.15 -10.17 0.76
C TYR A 49 -5.40 -8.78 0.17
N SER A 50 -5.52 -7.72 0.97
CA SER A 50 -5.92 -6.40 0.44
C SER A 50 -4.84 -5.75 -0.43
N ILE A 51 -3.62 -5.60 0.06
CA ILE A 51 -2.53 -5.01 -0.73
C ILE A 51 -2.06 -5.95 -1.84
N GLU A 52 -2.03 -7.26 -1.59
CA GLU A 52 -1.68 -8.24 -2.62
C GLU A 52 -2.74 -8.32 -3.73
N ALA A 53 -4.04 -8.29 -3.39
CA ALA A 53 -5.11 -8.24 -4.38
C ALA A 53 -5.10 -6.93 -5.16
N PHE A 54 -4.77 -5.81 -4.51
CA PHE A 54 -4.55 -4.55 -5.19
C PHE A 54 -3.44 -4.67 -6.24
N TRP A 55 -2.27 -5.17 -5.85
CA TRP A 55 -1.16 -5.38 -6.78
C TRP A 55 -1.47 -6.41 -7.86
N SER A 56 -2.25 -7.45 -7.56
CA SER A 56 -2.70 -8.43 -8.55
C SER A 56 -3.54 -7.76 -9.65
N LYS A 57 -4.57 -6.99 -9.26
CA LYS A 57 -5.41 -6.24 -10.21
C LYS A 57 -4.62 -5.20 -11.00
N LEU A 58 -3.74 -4.46 -10.32
CA LEU A 58 -2.90 -3.44 -10.95
C LEU A 58 -1.97 -4.08 -12.00
N LYS A 59 -1.28 -5.17 -11.65
CA LYS A 59 -0.40 -5.90 -12.58
C LYS A 59 -1.15 -6.42 -13.81
N VAL A 60 -2.36 -6.95 -13.63
CA VAL A 60 -3.20 -7.38 -14.75
C VAL A 60 -3.55 -6.20 -15.66
N SER A 61 -3.90 -5.04 -15.10
CA SER A 61 -4.19 -3.84 -15.88
C SER A 61 -2.97 -3.35 -16.67
N VAL A 62 -1.80 -3.29 -16.03
CA VAL A 62 -0.54 -2.85 -16.67
C VAL A 62 -0.13 -3.83 -17.77
N ARG A 63 -0.18 -5.14 -17.54
CA ARG A 63 0.23 -6.17 -18.53
C ARG A 63 -0.63 -6.20 -19.79
N LYS A 64 -1.88 -5.75 -19.72
CA LYS A 64 -2.77 -5.65 -20.89
C LYS A 64 -2.39 -4.51 -21.83
N THR A 65 -1.49 -3.62 -21.41
CA THR A 65 -1.08 -2.47 -22.21
C THR A 65 0.40 -2.62 -22.58
N PRO A 66 0.75 -2.75 -23.87
CA PRO A 66 2.15 -2.87 -24.27
C PRO A 66 2.91 -1.57 -23.95
N LEU A 67 4.09 -1.72 -23.33
CA LEU A 67 5.01 -0.61 -23.13
C LEU A 67 5.65 -0.24 -24.48
N ASN A 68 5.60 1.04 -24.83
CA ASN A 68 6.30 1.59 -25.98
C ASN A 68 7.53 2.39 -25.49
N ALA A 69 8.48 2.70 -26.38
CA ALA A 69 9.69 3.44 -26.03
C ALA A 69 9.42 4.88 -25.54
N ASN A 70 8.23 5.41 -25.81
CA ASN A 70 7.85 6.80 -25.51
C ASN A 70 7.19 6.97 -24.14
N ASN A 71 6.76 5.89 -23.49
CA ASN A 71 6.02 5.96 -22.24
C ASN A 71 6.76 5.23 -21.13
N ARG A 72 6.72 5.78 -19.92
CA ARG A 72 7.35 5.15 -18.76
C ARG A 72 6.37 4.19 -18.10
N LEU A 73 6.91 3.13 -17.51
CA LEU A 73 6.12 2.21 -16.69
C LEU A 73 5.34 2.96 -15.58
N THR A 74 5.91 4.03 -15.03
CA THR A 74 5.28 4.88 -14.01
C THR A 74 3.97 5.50 -14.48
N ASP A 75 3.88 5.90 -15.76
CA ASP A 75 2.71 6.57 -16.31
C ASP A 75 1.54 5.59 -16.42
N TYR A 76 1.83 4.37 -16.86
CA TYR A 76 0.85 3.29 -16.90
C TYR A 76 0.42 2.83 -15.53
N ILE A 77 1.34 2.74 -14.56
CA ILE A 77 0.98 2.45 -13.17
C ILE A 77 -0.01 3.50 -12.66
N CYS A 78 0.29 4.79 -12.83
CA CYS A 78 -0.58 5.88 -12.39
C CYS A 78 -1.96 5.81 -13.05
N TRP A 79 -2.01 5.55 -14.36
CA TRP A 79 -3.25 5.37 -15.09
C TRP A 79 -4.04 4.14 -14.62
N SER A 80 -3.36 3.01 -14.38
CA SER A 80 -3.96 1.75 -13.94
C SER A 80 -4.53 1.82 -12.53
N VAL A 81 -3.93 2.62 -11.64
CA VAL A 81 -4.47 2.85 -10.27
C VAL A 81 -5.90 3.37 -10.32
N GLY A 82 -6.21 4.31 -11.24
CA GLY A 82 -7.56 4.84 -11.44
C GLY A 82 -8.59 3.82 -11.91
N LYS A 83 -8.15 2.63 -12.37
CA LYS A 83 -9.03 1.53 -12.80
C LYS A 83 -9.20 0.44 -11.75
N VAL A 84 -8.43 0.48 -10.66
CA VAL A 84 -8.47 -0.56 -9.62
C VAL A 84 -9.53 -0.21 -8.59
N HIS A 85 -10.72 -0.79 -8.74
CA HIS A 85 -11.70 -0.83 -7.65
C HIS A 85 -11.49 -2.06 -6.78
N LEU A 86 -11.11 -1.83 -5.53
CA LEU A 86 -10.97 -2.86 -4.51
C LEU A 86 -12.24 -2.91 -3.65
N PHE A 87 -13.20 -3.77 -4.02
CA PHE A 87 -14.20 -4.24 -3.06
C PHE A 87 -13.53 -5.33 -2.22
N VAL A 88 -12.98 -4.96 -1.06
CA VAL A 88 -12.54 -5.94 -0.06
C VAL A 88 -13.78 -6.32 0.72
N TYR A 89 -14.42 -7.43 0.38
CA TYR A 89 -15.42 -8.05 1.23
C TYR A 89 -14.69 -8.53 2.50
N PHE A 90 -14.80 -7.78 3.58
CA PHE A 90 -14.62 -8.32 4.92
C PHE A 90 -15.84 -9.19 5.21
N LEU A 91 -15.74 -10.48 4.94
CA LEU A 91 -16.46 -11.47 5.72
C LEU A 91 -15.43 -12.01 6.73
N VAL A 92 -15.84 -11.88 7.99
CA VAL A 92 -15.17 -12.26 9.25
C VAL A 92 -14.08 -13.32 9.09
#